data_AF-A0A6A5S540-F1
#
_entry.id   AF-A0A6A5S540-F1
#
_cell.length_a   1.000
_cell.length_b   1.000
_cell.length_c   1.000
_cell.angle_alpha   90.00
_cell.angle_beta   90.00
_cell.angle_gamma   90.00
#
_symmetry.space_group_name_H-M   'P 1'
#
loop_
_entity.id
_entity.type
_entity.pdbx_description
1 polymer ?
#
loop_
_entity_poly.entity_id
_entity_poly.type
_entity_poly.pdbx_seq_one_letter_code
_entity_poly.pdbx_strand_id
1 'polypeptide(L)'
;MAKRNFFLVFWKAWESTFQPPLIKKAFEATGLSPPNPDVILDRFDPDSSEPIKDPNEKRTQHLNQALYHLYCYAEINEHATNKLEQALAIKNKRKKPGKIL
;
A
#
# COMPACT_ATOMS: atom_id res chain seq x y z
N MET A 1 -27.07 -15.81 -38.44
CA MET A 1 -25.68 -15.91 -37.91
C MET A 1 -25.74 -16.02 -36.39
N ALA A 2 -25.39 -17.17 -35.81
CA ALA A 2 -25.36 -17.31 -34.36
C ALA A 2 -24.16 -16.54 -33.78
N LYS A 3 -24.33 -15.87 -32.64
CA LYS A 3 -23.25 -15.11 -31.95
C LYS A 3 -21.99 -15.95 -31.70
N ARG A 4 -22.16 -17.26 -31.50
CA ARG A 4 -21.07 -18.23 -31.35
C ARG A 4 -20.18 -18.35 -32.60
N ASN A 5 -20.74 -18.23 -33.80
CA ASN A 5 -19.98 -18.29 -35.04
C ASN A 5 -19.16 -17.01 -35.27
N PHE A 6 -19.66 -15.85 -34.81
CA PHE A 6 -18.88 -14.61 -34.81
C PHE A 6 -17.62 -14.76 -33.97
N PHE A 7 -17.73 -15.27 -32.73
CA PHE A 7 -16.57 -15.38 -31.85
C PHE A 7 -15.48 -16.30 -32.42
N LEU A 8 -15.85 -17.42 -33.05
CA LEU A 8 -14.87 -18.33 -33.66
C LEU A 8 -14.11 -17.70 -34.83
N VAL A 9 -14.79 -16.90 -35.65
CA VAL A 9 -14.16 -16.17 -36.77
C VAL A 9 -13.33 -15.01 -36.25
N PHE A 10 -13.87 -14.24 -35.31
CA PHE A 10 -13.19 -13.14 -34.65
C PHE A 10 -11.91 -13.61 -33.96
N TRP A 11 -11.96 -14.69 -33.18
CA TRP A 11 -10.83 -15.22 -32.44
C TRP A 11 -9.70 -15.67 -33.36
N LYS A 12 -10.03 -16.40 -34.44
CA LYS A 12 -9.03 -16.79 -35.45
C LYS A 12 -8.39 -15.59 -36.15
N ALA A 13 -9.18 -14.56 -36.47
CA ALA A 13 -8.66 -13.33 -37.06
C ALA A 13 -7.84 -12.50 -36.05
N TRP A 14 -8.22 -12.53 -34.77
CA TRP A 14 -7.50 -11.88 -33.68
C TRP A 14 -6.13 -12.53 -33.49
N GLU A 15 -6.06 -13.86 -33.33
CA GLU A 15 -4.77 -14.57 -33.23
C GLU A 15 -3.87 -14.35 -34.45
N SER A 16 -4.44 -14.26 -35.66
CA SER A 16 -3.66 -14.02 -36.88
C SER A 16 -3.17 -12.57 -37.02
N THR A 17 -3.83 -11.61 -36.38
CA THR A 17 -3.44 -10.18 -36.44
C THR A 17 -2.51 -9.77 -35.30
N PHE A 18 -2.60 -10.42 -34.13
CA PHE A 18 -1.73 -10.21 -32.98
C PHE A 18 -0.36 -10.89 -33.15
N GLN A 19 0.27 -10.66 -34.29
CA GLN A 19 1.64 -11.11 -34.55
C GLN A 19 2.62 -9.99 -34.18
N PRO A 20 3.78 -10.31 -33.57
CA PRO A 20 4.76 -9.31 -33.15
C PRO A 20 5.11 -8.24 -34.21
N PRO A 21 5.34 -8.57 -35.50
CA PRO A 21 5.65 -7.55 -36.50
C PRO A 21 4.47 -6.63 -36.84
N LEU A 22 3.23 -7.12 -36.81
CA LEU A 22 2.04 -6.31 -37.06
C LEU A 22 1.74 -5.37 -35.88
N ILE A 23 1.90 -5.88 -34.65
CA ILE A 23 1.74 -5.10 -33.44
C ILE A 23 2.73 -3.92 -33.44
N LYS A 24 4.02 -4.16 -33.73
CA LYS A 24 5.04 -3.11 -33.81
C LYS A 24 4.69 -2.04 -34.87
N LYS A 25 4.27 -2.45 -36.07
CA LYS A 25 3.85 -1.52 -37.13
C LYS A 25 2.59 -0.73 -36.77
N ALA A 26 1.64 -1.32 -36.05
CA ALA A 26 0.42 -0.63 -35.62
C ALA A 26 0.76 0.48 -34.60
N PHE A 27 1.66 0.21 -33.64
CA PHE A 27 2.15 1.24 -32.72
C PHE A 27 2.88 2.37 -33.45
N GLU A 28 3.73 2.04 -34.42
CA GLU A 28 4.43 3.02 -35.26
C GLU A 28 3.46 3.92 -36.04
N ALA A 29 2.44 3.33 -36.69
CA ALA A 29 1.50 4.05 -37.55
C ALA A 29 0.48 4.89 -36.76
N THR A 30 0.10 4.47 -35.55
CA THR A 30 -0.92 5.15 -34.74
C THR A 30 -0.35 6.24 -33.83
N GLY A 31 0.98 6.30 -33.67
CA GLY A 31 1.63 7.26 -32.78
C GLY A 31 1.25 7.08 -31.30
N LEU A 32 0.72 5.91 -30.94
CA LEU A 32 0.33 5.60 -29.57
C LEU A 32 1.59 5.45 -28.71
N SER A 33 1.66 6.28 -27.66
CA SER A 33 2.74 6.28 -26.69
C SER A 33 2.66 5.06 -25.75
N PRO A 34 3.79 4.39 -25.44
CA PRO A 34 5.15 4.80 -25.74
C PRO A 34 5.64 4.35 -27.13
N PRO A 35 6.41 5.20 -27.83
CA PRO A 35 7.02 4.87 -29.13
C PRO A 35 8.02 3.72 -29.06
N ASN A 36 8.50 3.38 -27.85
CA ASN A 36 9.24 2.16 -27.60
C ASN A 36 8.30 1.07 -27.05
N PRO A 37 7.93 0.06 -27.86
CA PRO A 37 7.03 -1.01 -27.44
C PRO A 37 7.64 -1.89 -26.33
N ASP A 38 8.98 -1.93 -26.25
CA ASP A 38 9.67 -2.73 -25.24
C ASP A 38 9.38 -2.20 -23.82
N VAL A 39 9.08 -0.90 -23.66
CA VAL A 39 8.66 -0.31 -22.37
C VAL A 39 7.33 -0.87 -21.86
N ILE A 40 6.44 -1.30 -22.75
CA ILE A 40 5.22 -1.99 -22.34
C ILE A 40 5.56 -3.43 -21.95
N LEU A 41 6.39 -4.11 -22.74
CA LEU A 41 6.79 -5.50 -22.50
C LEU A 41 7.54 -5.65 -21.16
N ASP A 42 8.45 -4.73 -20.86
CA ASP A 42 9.20 -4.68 -19.60
C ASP A 42 8.26 -4.62 -18.38
N ARG A 43 7.13 -3.92 -18.45
CA ARG A 43 6.17 -3.83 -17.33
C ARG A 43 5.50 -5.15 -16.99
N PHE A 44 5.46 -6.07 -17.94
CA PHE A 44 4.86 -7.39 -17.76
C PHE A 44 5.91 -8.49 -17.58
N ASP A 45 7.20 -8.16 -17.70
CA ASP A 45 8.27 -9.07 -17.32
C ASP A 45 8.36 -9.14 -15.79
N PRO A 46 8.14 -10.32 -15.18
CA PRO A 46 8.18 -10.48 -13.73
C PRO A 46 9.57 -10.19 -13.15
N ASP A 47 10.61 -10.28 -13.99
CA ASP A 47 12.01 -10.10 -13.63
C ASP A 47 12.51 -8.65 -13.84
N SER A 48 11.78 -7.79 -14.58
CA SER A 48 12.21 -6.39 -14.83
C SER A 48 11.81 -5.44 -13.71
N SER A 49 10.82 -5.82 -12.89
CA SER A 49 10.37 -5.04 -11.73
C SER A 49 11.08 -5.46 -10.44
N GLU A 50 12.41 -5.39 -10.44
CA GLU A 50 13.11 -5.20 -9.18
C GLU A 50 13.21 -3.69 -8.89
N PRO A 51 12.33 -3.11 -8.03
CA PRO A 51 12.86 -2.03 -7.22
C PRO A 51 14.03 -2.64 -6.46
N ILE A 52 15.15 -1.94 -6.37
CA ILE A 52 16.25 -2.30 -5.48
C ILE A 52 15.65 -2.34 -4.06
N LYS A 53 15.11 -3.49 -3.66
CA LYS A 53 14.54 -3.72 -2.35
C LYS A 53 15.75 -3.80 -1.44
N ASP A 54 16.01 -2.72 -0.71
CA ASP A 54 16.96 -2.77 0.38
C ASP A 54 16.58 -4.01 1.23
N PRO A 55 17.49 -4.99 1.40
CA PRO A 55 17.19 -6.20 2.18
C PRO A 55 16.69 -5.89 3.59
N ASN A 56 16.98 -4.69 4.11
CA ASN A 56 16.51 -4.20 5.39
C ASN A 56 15.17 -3.47 5.36
N GLU A 57 14.55 -3.19 4.21
CA GLU A 57 13.29 -2.42 4.13
C GLU A 57 12.16 -3.08 4.94
N LYS A 58 12.02 -4.41 4.84
CA LYS A 58 11.02 -5.14 5.63
C LYS A 58 11.30 -5.04 7.13
N ARG A 59 12.58 -5.03 7.51
CA ARG A 59 13.01 -4.92 8.91
C ARG A 59 12.78 -3.50 9.44
N THR A 60 13.08 -2.47 8.66
CA THR A 60 12.83 -1.07 9.03
C THR A 60 11.34 -0.78 9.14
N GLN A 61 10.51 -1.32 8.23
CA GLN A 61 9.05 -1.23 8.34
C GLN A 61 8.52 -1.89 9.62
N HIS A 62 8.97 -3.12 9.90
CA HIS A 62 8.53 -3.84 11.10
C HIS A 62 8.98 -3.12 12.39
N LEU A 63 10.19 -2.58 12.39
CA LEU A 63 10.71 -1.77 13.50
C LEU A 63 9.89 -0.49 13.69
N ASN A 64 9.60 0.24 12.62
CA ASN A 64 8.80 1.47 12.67
C ASN A 64 7.37 1.18 13.19
N GLN A 65 6.78 0.07 12.78
CA GLN A 65 5.48 -0.38 13.29
C GLN A 65 5.55 -0.68 14.79
N ALA A 66 6.56 -1.42 15.25
CA ALA A 66 6.75 -1.72 16.67
C ALA A 66 6.98 -0.44 17.51
N LEU A 67 7.76 0.51 17.00
CA LEU A 67 8.00 1.80 17.66
C LEU A 67 6.71 2.61 17.81
N TYR A 68 5.88 2.66 16.77
CA TYR A 68 4.59 3.35 16.83
C TYR A 68 3.68 2.75 17.91
N HIS A 69 3.58 1.42 17.97
CA HIS A 69 2.79 0.75 19.01
C HIS A 69 3.31 1.03 20.42
N LEU A 70 4.64 1.01 20.62
CA LEU A 70 5.25 1.33 21.91
C LEU A 70 4.99 2.78 22.33
N TYR A 71 5.08 3.73 21.38
CA TYR A 71 4.77 5.13 21.63
C TYR A 71 3.33 5.31 22.13
N CYS A 72 2.35 4.73 21.41
CA CYS A 72 0.95 4.80 21.82
C CYS A 72 0.73 4.21 23.22
N TYR A 73 1.42 3.10 23.54
CA TYR A 73 1.31 2.47 24.85
C TYR A 73 1.90 3.34 25.97
N ALA A 74 3.04 3.98 25.73
CA ALA A 74 3.66 4.90 26.68
C ALA A 74 2.75 6.10 26.99
N GLU A 75 2.14 6.69 25.96
CA GLU A 75 1.22 7.82 26.09
C GLU A 75 -0.04 7.45 26.89
N ILE A 76 -0.63 6.28 26.63
CA ILE A 76 -1.76 5.76 27.40
C ILE A 76 -1.39 5.59 28.88
N ASN A 77 -0.21 5.03 29.16
CA ASN A 77 0.25 4.82 30.52
C ASN A 77 0.47 6.14 31.26
N GLU A 78 1.04 7.14 30.59
CA GLU A 78 1.23 8.47 31.16
C GLU A 78 -0.11 9.12 31.54
N HIS A 79 -1.13 8.99 30.68
CA HIS A 79 -2.47 9.46 31.03
C HIS A 79 -3.07 8.71 32.22
N ALA A 80 -2.81 7.41 32.34
CA ALA A 80 -3.29 6.62 33.47
C ALA A 80 -2.63 7.04 34.79
N THR A 81 -1.30 7.23 34.80
CA THR A 81 -0.57 7.70 35.99
C THR A 81 -1.03 9.09 36.40
N ASN A 82 -1.16 10.02 35.45
CA ASN A 82 -1.61 11.39 35.71
C ASN A 82 -3.00 11.44 36.34
N LYS A 83 -3.94 10.61 35.86
CA LYS A 83 -5.29 10.51 36.44
C LYS A 83 -5.26 9.96 37.87
N LEU A 84 -4.42 8.96 38.14
CA LEU A 84 -4.25 8.39 39.49
C LEU A 84 -3.70 9.44 40.47
N GLU A 85 -2.70 10.21 40.05
CA GLU A 85 -2.14 11.29 40.88
C GLU A 85 -3.19 12.35 41.22
N GLN A 86 -4.00 12.76 40.25
CA GLN A 86 -5.11 13.69 40.47
C GLN A 86 -6.12 13.13 41.48
N ALA A 87 -6.50 11.85 41.33
CA ALA A 87 -7.42 11.18 42.25
C ALA A 87 -6.85 11.11 43.68
N LEU A 88 -5.56 10.80 43.81
CA LEU A 88 -4.85 10.82 45.10
C LEU A 88 -4.82 12.23 45.71
N ALA A 89 -4.53 13.26 44.92
CA ALA A 89 -4.54 14.65 45.38
C ALA A 89 -5.92 15.06 45.91
N ILE A 90 -7.01 14.68 45.22
CA ILE A 90 -8.39 14.93 45.67
C ILE A 90 -8.66 14.21 47.00
N LYS A 91 -8.30 12.92 47.09
CA LYS A 91 -8.47 12.13 48.32
C LYS A 91 -7.72 12.74 49.50
N ASN A 92 -6.48 13.18 49.29
CA ASN A 92 -5.67 13.82 50.33
C ASN A 92 -6.23 15.19 50.74
N LYS A 93 -6.79 15.97 49.82
CA LYS A 93 -7.53 17.21 50.16
C LYS A 93 -8.75 16.94 51.03
N ARG A 94 -9.54 15.90 50.71
CA ARG A 94 -10.73 15.49 51.49
C ARG A 94 -10.40 14.99 52.89
N LYS A 95 -9.22 14.39 53.09
CA LYS A 95 -8.76 13.90 54.40
C LYS A 95 -8.33 15.01 55.38
N LYS A 96 -8.15 16.24 54.92
CA LYS A 96 -7.91 17.37 55.84
C LYS A 96 -9.24 17.68 56.54
N PRO A 97 -9.37 17.45 57.87
CA PRO A 97 -10.61 17.78 58.57
C PRO A 97 -10.83 19.29 58.45
N GLY A 98 -12.06 19.67 58.08
CA GLY A 98 -12.48 21.06 58.18
C GLY A 98 -12.28 21.50 59.63
N LYS A 99 -11.52 22.58 59.83
CA LYS A 99 -11.55 23.29 61.12
C LYS A 99 -13.01 23.71 61.33
N ILE A 100 -13.66 23.05 62.28
CA ILE A 100 -14.91 23.53 62.87
C ILE A 100 -14.53 24.84 63.56
N LEU A 101 -15.04 25.95 63.03
CA LEU A 101 -15.03 27.27 63.66
C LEU A 101 -16.18 27.34 64.66
#